data_AF-E1SVN8-F1
#
_entry.id   AF-E1SVN8-F1
#
_cell.length_a   1.000
_cell.length_b   1.000
_cell.length_c   1.000
_cell.angle_alpha   90.00
_cell.angle_beta   90.00
_cell.angle_gamma   90.00
#
_symmetry.space_group_name_H-M   'P 1'
#
loop_
_entity.id
_entity.type
_entity.pdbx_description
1 polymer ?
#
loop_
_entity_poly.entity_id
_entity_poly.type
_entity_poly.pdbx_seq_one_letter_code
_entity_poly.pdbx_strand_id
1 'polypeptide(L)'
;MMSKRNWLLSVPAVVLAMFSALAQATDCSEVQWHADVLAAYPGAAKACQAVVMRDGEERVEVKADFVAAHANGEVTLDVHENDGTKERMDIRFGRDVKLNDQIDLDRLPRGYELTLYIPHDRFEIVQAVSEEPVEIVEEVVVAEVVMLPDTASPWYLLATLGLGLLGLSLALRLRR
;
A
#
# COMPACT_ATOMS: atom_id res chain seq x y z
N MET A 1 -14.14 61.54 -56.85
CA MET A 1 -14.39 60.76 -55.62
C MET A 1 -13.77 59.37 -55.80
N MET A 2 -12.76 59.08 -54.97
CA MET A 2 -11.81 57.96 -55.00
C MET A 2 -12.50 56.60 -54.81
N SER A 3 -12.31 55.60 -55.68
CA SER A 3 -11.18 54.64 -55.85
C SER A 3 -10.95 53.69 -54.66
N LYS A 4 -11.49 52.48 -54.79
CA LYS A 4 -11.29 51.29 -53.94
C LYS A 4 -9.85 50.76 -54.10
N ARG A 5 -9.23 50.29 -53.00
CA ARG A 5 -8.21 49.22 -53.01
C ARG A 5 -8.05 48.59 -51.62
N ASN A 6 -8.50 47.35 -51.51
CA ASN A 6 -8.05 46.38 -50.51
C ASN A 6 -6.57 46.09 -50.72
N TRP A 7 -5.77 46.05 -49.65
CA TRP A 7 -4.64 45.12 -49.53
C TRP A 7 -4.06 45.08 -48.11
N LEU A 8 -3.95 43.84 -47.60
CA LEU A 8 -2.92 43.27 -46.73
C LEU A 8 -2.87 43.73 -45.25
N LEU A 9 -3.21 42.82 -44.33
CA LEU A 9 -2.32 41.88 -43.63
C LEU A 9 -1.52 42.55 -42.51
N SER A 10 -1.93 42.29 -41.28
CA SER A 10 -1.01 42.11 -40.16
C SER A 10 -1.77 41.43 -39.02
N VAL A 11 -1.80 40.11 -39.08
CA VAL A 11 -2.04 39.24 -37.92
C VAL A 11 -0.76 39.34 -37.08
N PRO A 12 -0.76 39.92 -35.87
CA PRO A 12 0.34 39.68 -34.97
C PRO A 12 0.23 38.22 -34.53
N ALA A 13 1.13 37.39 -35.05
CA ALA A 13 1.42 36.09 -34.49
C ALA A 13 1.89 36.28 -33.05
N VAL A 14 0.96 36.19 -32.09
CA VAL A 14 1.31 36.03 -30.69
C VAL A 14 1.89 34.63 -30.59
N VAL A 15 3.22 34.57 -30.59
CA VAL A 15 4.00 33.37 -30.28
C VAL A 15 3.59 32.93 -28.87
N LEU A 16 2.76 31.89 -28.78
CA LEU A 16 2.61 31.14 -27.55
C LEU A 16 3.99 30.55 -27.22
N ALA A 17 4.71 31.19 -26.31
CA ALA A 17 5.81 30.56 -25.62
C ALA A 17 5.22 29.41 -24.81
N MET A 18 5.24 28.21 -25.38
CA MET A 18 5.13 26.98 -24.61
C MET A 18 6.39 26.89 -23.75
N PHE A 19 6.36 27.54 -22.58
CA PHE A 19 7.23 27.13 -21.49
C PHE A 19 6.73 25.76 -21.04
N SER A 20 7.21 24.72 -21.72
CA SER A 20 7.22 23.38 -21.15
C SER A 20 8.05 23.48 -19.88
N ALA A 21 7.37 23.62 -18.75
CA ALA A 21 7.96 23.37 -17.46
C ALA A 21 8.38 21.90 -17.46
N LEU A 22 9.63 21.65 -17.85
CA LEU A 22 10.33 20.43 -17.50
C LEU A 22 10.28 20.39 -15.98
N ALA A 23 9.39 19.57 -15.44
CA ALA A 23 9.49 19.14 -14.06
C ALA A 23 10.90 18.57 -13.91
N GLN A 24 11.79 19.34 -13.30
CA GLN A 24 13.12 18.88 -12.96
C GLN A 24 12.89 17.84 -11.86
N ALA A 25 12.93 16.57 -12.23
CA ALA A 25 13.05 15.51 -11.24
C ALA A 25 14.41 15.73 -10.58
N THR A 26 14.41 16.28 -9.37
CA THR A 26 15.63 16.42 -8.58
C THR A 26 16.23 15.02 -8.41
N ASP A 27 17.51 14.88 -8.72
CA ASP A 27 18.20 13.62 -8.53
C ASP A 27 18.57 13.47 -7.03
N CYS A 28 18.63 12.24 -6.52
CA CYS A 28 19.08 11.97 -5.15
C CYS A 28 20.44 12.58 -4.82
N SER A 29 21.30 12.75 -5.83
CA SER A 29 22.62 13.40 -5.70
C SER A 29 22.57 14.91 -5.51
N GLU A 30 21.46 15.57 -5.86
CA GLU A 30 21.26 17.02 -5.78
C GLU A 30 20.57 17.44 -4.46
N VAL A 31 20.09 16.48 -3.67
CA VAL A 31 19.42 16.74 -2.39
C VAL A 31 20.40 17.33 -1.38
N GLN A 32 20.11 18.55 -0.94
CA GLN A 32 20.83 19.21 0.14
C GLN A 32 20.21 18.83 1.48
N TRP A 33 20.78 17.80 2.11
CA TRP A 33 20.34 17.34 3.42
C TRP A 33 20.70 18.33 4.53
N HIS A 34 19.74 18.60 5.42
CA HIS A 34 20.01 19.36 6.63
C HIS A 34 20.92 18.57 7.58
N ALA A 35 21.76 19.27 8.35
CA ALA A 35 22.72 18.65 9.27
C ALA A 35 22.04 17.76 10.32
N ASP A 36 20.82 18.13 10.74
CA ASP A 36 20.05 17.37 11.73
C ASP A 36 19.58 16.02 11.18
N VAL A 37 19.26 15.95 9.88
CA VAL A 37 18.90 14.70 9.21
C VAL A 37 20.10 13.78 9.13
N LEU A 38 21.26 14.31 8.75
CA LEU A 38 22.50 13.53 8.68
C LEU A 38 23.04 13.12 10.06
N ALA A 39 22.73 13.88 11.11
CA ALA A 39 23.07 13.53 12.48
C ALA A 39 22.23 12.36 13.00
N ALA A 40 20.93 12.33 12.67
CA ALA A 40 20.04 11.23 13.02
C ALA A 40 20.25 10.01 12.11
N TYR A 41 20.48 10.25 10.82
CA TYR A 41 20.64 9.22 9.81
C TYR A 41 21.77 9.56 8.81
N PRO A 42 23.02 9.21 9.12
CA PRO A 42 24.17 9.46 8.24
C PRO A 42 24.06 8.76 6.87
N GLY A 43 23.30 7.67 6.79
CA GLY A 43 23.05 6.89 5.57
C GLY A 43 21.99 7.48 4.64
N ALA A 44 21.36 8.61 4.96
CA ALA A 44 20.23 9.18 4.21
C ALA A 44 20.50 9.33 2.70
N ALA A 45 21.70 9.76 2.33
CA ALA A 45 22.09 9.91 0.92
C ALA A 45 22.15 8.57 0.17
N LYS A 46 22.49 7.48 0.85
CA LYS A 46 22.59 6.15 0.24
C LYS A 46 21.25 5.43 0.15
N ALA A 47 20.31 5.78 1.00
CA ALA A 47 18.96 5.21 1.02
C ALA A 47 17.93 5.97 0.19
N CYS A 48 18.32 7.09 -0.41
CA CYS A 48 17.48 7.85 -1.32
C CYS A 48 17.19 7.03 -2.58
N GLN A 49 15.94 6.61 -2.73
CA GLN A 49 15.45 5.86 -3.90
C GLN A 49 14.98 6.81 -4.99
N ALA A 50 14.25 7.85 -4.60
CA ALA A 50 13.75 8.88 -5.49
C ALA A 50 13.48 10.18 -4.74
N VAL A 51 13.37 11.28 -5.47
CA VAL A 51 12.90 12.56 -4.93
C VAL A 51 11.55 12.88 -5.56
N VAL A 52 10.55 13.08 -4.71
CA VAL A 52 9.16 13.29 -5.14
C VAL A 52 8.63 14.60 -4.58
N MET A 53 7.80 15.28 -5.39
CA MET A 53 7.04 16.42 -4.94
C MET A 53 5.72 15.94 -4.34
N ARG A 54 5.53 16.13 -3.03
CA ARG A 54 4.31 15.76 -2.31
C ARG A 54 3.82 16.95 -1.50
N ASP A 55 2.54 17.29 -1.62
CA ASP A 55 1.92 18.46 -0.97
C ASP A 55 2.64 19.81 -1.21
N GLY A 56 3.34 19.94 -2.33
CA GLY A 56 4.11 21.13 -2.67
C GLY A 56 5.48 21.23 -1.99
N GLU A 57 5.91 20.18 -1.29
CA GLU A 57 7.23 20.05 -0.68
C GLU A 57 8.02 18.90 -1.33
N GLU A 58 9.34 19.11 -1.43
CA GLU A 58 10.26 18.09 -1.91
C GLU A 58 10.57 17.09 -0.79
N ARG A 59 10.24 15.82 -1.06
CA ARG A 59 10.42 14.71 -0.12
C ARG A 59 11.25 13.61 -0.77
N VAL A 60 12.11 13.01 0.03
CA VAL A 60 12.92 11.88 -0.38
C VAL A 60 12.17 10.60 -0.05
N GLU A 61 12.07 9.74 -1.05
CA GLU A 61 11.52 8.39 -0.95
C GLU A 61 12.61 7.43 -0.48
N VAL A 62 12.30 6.70 0.60
CA VAL A 62 13.18 5.70 1.21
C VAL A 62 12.40 4.41 1.37
N LYS A 63 12.98 3.28 0.95
CA LYS A 63 12.38 1.94 1.12
C LYS A 63 12.97 1.26 2.34
N ALA A 64 12.13 0.63 3.15
CA ALA A 64 12.56 -0.03 4.38
C ALA A 64 11.67 -1.23 4.72
N ASP A 65 12.23 -2.30 5.27
CA ASP A 65 11.43 -3.40 5.81
C ASP A 65 11.16 -3.18 7.30
N PHE A 66 9.92 -3.39 7.71
CA PHE A 66 9.54 -3.37 9.12
C PHE A 66 10.11 -4.59 9.86
N VAL A 67 10.83 -4.36 10.95
CA VAL A 67 11.42 -5.44 11.76
C VAL A 67 10.66 -5.65 13.06
N ALA A 68 10.43 -4.57 13.81
CA ALA A 68 9.71 -4.63 15.09
C ALA A 68 9.31 -3.24 15.56
N ALA A 69 8.16 -3.15 16.26
CA ALA A 69 7.82 -2.02 17.10
C ALA A 69 8.10 -2.37 18.57
N HIS A 70 8.66 -1.41 19.31
CA HIS A 70 9.03 -1.56 20.71
C HIS A 70 8.06 -0.80 21.62
N ALA A 71 7.90 -1.27 22.86
CA ALA A 71 6.98 -0.66 23.83
C ALA A 71 7.37 0.78 24.24
N ASN A 72 8.61 1.20 23.99
CA ASN A 72 9.10 2.56 24.21
C ASN A 72 8.75 3.54 23.06
N GLY A 73 8.01 3.08 22.04
CA GLY A 73 7.64 3.87 20.86
C GLY A 73 8.72 3.96 19.78
N GLU A 74 9.76 3.13 19.89
CA GLU A 74 10.81 2.99 18.87
C GLU A 74 10.43 1.88 17.89
N VAL A 75 10.85 2.01 16.65
CA VAL A 75 10.60 1.04 15.58
C VAL A 75 11.91 0.70 14.91
N THR A 76 12.22 -0.58 14.83
CA THR A 76 13.35 -1.10 14.07
C THR A 76 12.96 -1.31 12.62
N LEU A 77 13.74 -0.74 11.71
CA LEU A 77 13.57 -0.84 10.27
C LEU A 77 14.88 -1.33 9.62
N ASP A 78 14.76 -2.11 8.56
CA ASP A 78 15.87 -2.43 7.65
C ASP A 78 15.74 -1.57 6.40
N VAL A 79 16.48 -0.46 6.36
CA VAL A 79 16.42 0.48 5.23
C VAL A 79 17.26 -0.02 4.07
N HIS A 80 16.71 0.03 2.86
CA HIS A 80 17.38 -0.39 1.64
C HIS A 80 18.27 0.74 1.12
N GLU A 81 19.54 0.43 0.93
CA GLU A 81 20.50 1.31 0.28
C GLU A 81 20.52 1.06 -1.25
N ASN A 82 21.00 2.05 -2.00
CA ASN A 82 21.10 2.01 -3.46
C ASN A 82 22.10 0.94 -3.98
N ASP A 83 22.98 0.44 -3.11
CA ASP A 83 23.90 -0.66 -3.43
C ASP A 83 23.27 -2.06 -3.22
N GLY A 84 22.00 -2.10 -2.79
CA GLY A 84 21.25 -3.32 -2.49
C GLY A 84 21.52 -3.89 -1.09
N THR A 85 22.34 -3.21 -0.26
CA THR A 85 22.49 -3.57 1.15
C THR A 85 21.32 -3.04 1.99
N LYS A 86 21.20 -3.58 3.20
CA LYS A 86 20.20 -3.12 4.17
C LYS A 86 20.89 -2.66 5.44
N GLU A 87 20.56 -1.46 5.88
CA GLU A 87 21.03 -0.90 7.14
C GLU A 87 19.91 -0.98 8.19
N ARG A 88 20.19 -1.63 9.31
CA ARG A 88 19.24 -1.69 10.43
C ARG A 88 19.34 -0.42 11.25
N MET A 89 18.21 0.24 11.45
CA MET A 89 18.12 1.44 12.29
C MET A 89 16.90 1.40 13.19
N ASP A 90 17.05 2.04 14.35
CA ASP A 90 15.98 2.25 15.29
C ASP A 90 15.53 3.71 15.21
N ILE A 91 14.26 3.93 14.87
CA ILE A 91 13.69 5.25 14.68
C ILE A 91 12.49 5.43 15.60
N ARG A 92 12.39 6.60 16.21
CA ARG A 92 11.18 7.01 16.92
C ARG A 92 10.25 7.74 15.94
N PHE A 93 9.13 7.11 15.60
CA PHE A 93 8.08 7.77 14.84
C PHE A 93 7.33 8.78 15.71
N GLY A 94 6.82 9.85 15.09
CA GLY A 94 5.84 10.71 15.75
C GLY A 94 4.60 9.92 16.13
N ARG A 95 3.94 10.28 17.24
CA ARG A 95 2.77 9.55 17.78
C ARG A 95 1.57 9.48 16.82
N ASP A 96 1.57 10.29 15.76
CA ASP A 96 0.46 10.43 14.82
C ASP A 96 0.79 9.89 13.42
N VAL A 97 1.91 9.18 13.23
CA VAL A 97 2.27 8.62 11.92
C VAL A 97 1.38 7.41 11.63
N LYS A 98 0.50 7.56 10.64
CA LYS A 98 -0.37 6.48 10.16
C LYS A 98 0.22 5.86 8.91
N LEU A 99 0.21 4.54 8.83
CA LEU A 99 0.48 3.84 7.59
C LEU A 99 -0.78 3.82 6.72
N ASN A 100 -0.70 4.30 5.48
CA ASN A 100 -1.84 4.36 4.54
C ASN A 100 -3.11 4.99 5.18
N ASP A 101 -2.91 6.02 6.02
CA ASP A 101 -3.95 6.75 6.76
C ASP A 101 -4.84 5.92 7.72
N GLN A 102 -4.56 4.64 7.95
CA GLN A 102 -5.48 3.74 8.66
C GLN A 102 -4.85 2.66 9.54
N ILE A 103 -3.55 2.38 9.43
CA ILE A 103 -2.93 1.25 10.13
C ILE A 103 -1.87 1.73 11.11
N ASP A 104 -2.00 1.27 12.36
CA ASP A 104 -1.01 1.48 13.41
C ASP A 104 0.25 0.64 13.13
N LEU A 105 1.42 1.25 13.32
CA LEU A 105 2.72 0.62 13.03
C LEU A 105 2.99 -0.64 13.88
N ASP A 106 2.37 -0.75 15.05
CA ASP A 106 2.50 -1.91 15.96
C ASP A 106 1.78 -3.18 15.45
N ARG A 107 0.89 -3.03 14.46
CA ARG A 107 0.16 -4.14 13.83
C ARG A 107 0.83 -4.67 12.57
N LEU A 108 1.96 -4.10 12.17
CA LEU A 108 2.63 -4.52 10.94
C LEU A 108 3.34 -5.87 11.12
N PRO A 109 3.20 -6.79 10.15
CA PRO A 109 3.96 -8.02 10.15
C PRO A 109 5.45 -7.73 9.91
N ARG A 110 6.33 -8.57 10.46
CA ARG A 110 7.77 -8.46 10.19
C ARG A 110 8.07 -8.75 8.73
N GLY A 111 9.01 -8.01 8.16
CA GLY A 111 9.41 -8.11 6.75
C GLY A 111 8.50 -7.36 5.79
N TYR A 112 7.59 -6.53 6.30
CA TYR A 112 6.69 -5.73 5.48
C TYR A 112 7.43 -4.52 4.88
N GLU A 113 7.39 -4.35 3.56
CA GLU A 113 8.07 -3.24 2.87
C GLU A 113 7.27 -1.93 3.08
N LEU A 114 7.98 -0.88 3.49
CA LEU A 114 7.47 0.44 3.77
C LEU A 114 8.20 1.45 2.88
N THR A 115 7.43 2.31 2.22
CA THR A 115 7.93 3.50 1.54
C THR A 115 7.77 4.70 2.46
N LEU A 116 8.87 5.18 3.00
CA LEU A 116 8.96 6.32 3.90
C LEU A 116 9.23 7.59 3.09
N TYR A 117 8.49 8.66 3.37
CA TYR A 117 8.75 9.98 2.79
C TYR A 117 9.37 10.89 3.85
N ILE A 118 10.64 11.24 3.65
CA ILE A 118 11.42 12.04 4.59
C ILE A 118 11.70 13.41 3.94
N PRO A 119 11.34 14.52 4.58
CA PRO A 119 11.68 15.84 4.08
C PRO A 119 13.18 16.14 4.30
N HIS A 120 13.78 16.91 3.40
CA HIS A 120 15.23 17.17 3.42
C HIS A 120 15.67 18.12 4.54
N ASP A 121 14.74 18.92 5.08
CA ASP A 121 14.98 19.96 6.08
C ASP A 121 14.88 19.47 7.53
N ARG A 122 14.11 18.39 7.78
CA ARG A 122 13.91 17.83 9.12
C ARG A 122 13.68 16.31 9.09
N PHE A 123 14.19 15.62 10.09
CA PHE A 123 13.98 14.17 10.20
C PHE A 123 12.62 13.88 10.85
N GLU A 124 11.58 13.91 10.02
CA GLU A 124 10.22 13.54 10.41
C GLU A 124 9.68 12.56 9.37
N ILE A 125 9.24 11.38 9.81
CA ILE A 125 8.55 10.47 8.91
C ILE A 125 7.09 10.93 8.85
N VAL A 126 6.79 11.72 7.82
CA VAL A 126 5.46 12.35 7.67
C VAL A 126 4.44 11.33 7.18
N GLN A 127 4.88 10.38 6.35
CA GLN A 127 4.01 9.36 5.79
C GLN A 127 4.83 8.09 5.51
N ALA A 128 4.27 6.96 5.90
CA ALA A 128 4.73 5.65 5.48
C ALA A 128 3.60 5.05 4.62
N VAL A 129 3.91 4.71 3.38
CA VAL A 129 2.97 4.14 2.42
C VAL A 129 3.45 2.74 2.08
N SER A 130 2.52 1.79 2.05
CA SER A 130 2.83 0.47 1.48
C SER A 130 2.33 0.43 0.05
N GLU A 131 3.21 0.03 -0.88
CA GLU A 131 2.83 -0.21 -2.28
C GLU A 131 1.99 -1.49 -2.42
N GLU A 132 2.13 -2.43 -1.49
CA GLU A 132 1.29 -3.63 -1.43
C GLU A 132 0.04 -3.32 -0.59
N PRO A 133 -1.18 -3.63 -1.07
CA PRO A 133 -2.35 -3.51 -0.22
C PRO A 133 -2.09 -4.34 1.03
N VAL A 134 -2.15 -3.71 2.21
CA VAL A 134 -2.20 -4.46 3.46
C VAL A 134 -3.49 -5.26 3.37
N GLU A 135 -3.42 -6.50 2.92
CA GLU A 135 -4.42 -7.49 3.26
C GLU A 135 -4.25 -7.68 4.76
N ILE A 136 -4.91 -6.80 5.51
CA ILE A 136 -5.23 -7.08 6.90
C ILE A 136 -6.01 -8.37 6.79
N VAL A 137 -5.35 -9.49 7.06
CA VAL A 137 -6.04 -10.71 7.38
C VAL A 137 -6.64 -10.41 8.75
N GLU A 138 -7.72 -9.61 8.75
CA GLU A 138 -8.79 -9.88 9.68
C GLU A 138 -9.01 -11.37 9.48
N GLU A 139 -8.74 -12.17 10.51
CA GLU A 139 -9.61 -13.30 10.77
C GLU A 139 -11.02 -12.71 10.92
N VAL A 140 -11.62 -12.35 9.78
CA VAL A 140 -13.00 -12.62 9.52
C VAL A 140 -13.05 -14.09 9.85
N VAL A 141 -13.56 -14.39 11.04
CA VAL A 141 -14.23 -15.65 11.29
C VAL A 141 -15.27 -15.68 10.19
N VAL A 142 -14.86 -16.24 9.06
CA VAL A 142 -15.76 -16.77 8.07
C VAL A 142 -16.49 -17.77 8.92
N ALA A 143 -17.67 -17.39 9.39
CA ALA A 143 -18.71 -18.35 9.60
C ALA A 143 -18.80 -19.01 8.23
N GLU A 144 -18.00 -20.06 8.05
CA GLU A 144 -18.19 -21.04 7.03
C GLU A 144 -19.58 -21.51 7.37
N VAL A 145 -20.57 -20.89 6.73
CA VAL A 145 -21.89 -21.43 6.63
C VAL A 145 -21.58 -22.70 5.89
N VAL A 146 -21.37 -23.76 6.67
CA VAL A 146 -21.25 -25.12 6.20
C VAL A 146 -22.59 -25.32 5.53
N MET A 147 -22.66 -24.98 4.24
CA MET A 147 -23.71 -25.42 3.38
C MET A 147 -23.50 -26.92 3.40
N LEU A 148 -24.27 -27.58 4.27
CA LEU A 148 -24.39 -29.03 4.25
C LEU A 148 -24.54 -29.37 2.77
N PRO A 149 -23.72 -30.30 2.25
CA PRO A 149 -23.76 -30.56 0.83
C PRO A 149 -25.21 -30.90 0.49
N ASP A 150 -25.78 -30.15 -0.47
CA ASP A 150 -27.09 -30.41 -1.10
C ASP A 150 -27.06 -31.75 -1.88
N THR A 151 -26.25 -32.70 -1.45
CA THR A 151 -26.14 -34.06 -1.94
C THR A 151 -27.13 -35.00 -1.26
N ALA A 152 -28.00 -34.50 -0.38
CA ALA A 152 -29.19 -35.23 0.08
C ALA A 152 -30.23 -35.30 -1.06
N SER A 153 -29.85 -35.94 -2.16
CA SER A 153 -30.73 -36.19 -3.28
C SER A 153 -31.92 -37.03 -2.82
N PRO A 154 -33.14 -36.75 -3.31
CA PRO A 154 -34.40 -37.33 -2.82
C PRO A 154 -34.49 -38.86 -2.94
N TRP A 155 -33.56 -39.50 -3.63
CA TRP A 155 -33.48 -40.96 -3.70
C TRP A 155 -33.18 -41.60 -2.33
N TYR A 156 -32.44 -40.95 -1.43
CA TYR A 156 -32.19 -41.49 -0.09
C TYR A 156 -33.47 -41.59 0.75
N LEU A 157 -34.39 -40.63 0.59
CA LEU A 157 -35.71 -40.68 1.23
C LEU A 157 -36.56 -41.83 0.66
N LEU A 158 -36.54 -42.03 -0.66
CA LEU A 158 -37.23 -43.16 -1.28
C LEU A 158 -36.62 -44.51 -0.87
N ALA A 159 -35.30 -44.59 -0.75
CA ALA A 159 -34.59 -45.80 -0.34
C ALA A 159 -34.92 -46.18 1.11
N THR A 160 -34.91 -45.22 2.05
CA THR A 160 -35.22 -45.46 3.46
C THR A 160 -36.69 -45.82 3.68
N LEU A 161 -37.62 -45.20 2.95
CA LEU A 161 -39.04 -45.58 2.97
C LEU A 161 -39.28 -47.01 2.45
N GLY A 162 -38.62 -47.38 1.34
CA GLY A 162 -38.71 -48.74 0.80
C GLY A 162 -38.19 -49.81 1.78
N LEU A 163 -37.05 -49.55 2.41
CA LEU A 163 -36.43 -50.46 3.38
C LEU A 163 -37.28 -50.60 4.65
N GLY A 164 -37.90 -49.50 5.11
CA GLY A 164 -38.84 -49.51 6.23
C GLY A 164 -40.08 -50.37 5.96
N LEU A 165 -40.68 -50.26 4.78
CA LEU A 165 -41.85 -51.08 4.41
C LEU A 165 -41.51 -52.57 4.29
N LEU A 166 -40.34 -52.91 3.75
CA LEU A 166 -39.86 -54.30 3.69
C LEU A 166 -39.63 -54.86 5.11
N GLY A 167 -38.99 -54.10 5.99
CA GLY A 167 -38.79 -54.48 7.38
C GLY A 167 -40.11 -54.71 8.13
N LEU A 168 -41.09 -53.81 7.95
CA LEU A 168 -42.41 -53.95 8.55
C LEU A 168 -43.15 -55.19 8.03
N SER A 169 -43.04 -55.48 6.73
CA SER A 169 -43.65 -56.66 6.12
C SER A 169 -43.06 -57.97 6.68
N LEU A 170 -41.75 -58.00 6.91
CA LEU A 170 -41.06 -59.15 7.50
C LEU A 170 -41.45 -59.32 8.97
N ALA A 171 -41.50 -58.23 9.73
CA ALA A 171 -41.93 -58.25 11.13
C ALA A 171 -43.39 -58.74 11.29
N LEU A 172 -44.29 -58.33 10.39
CA LEU A 172 -45.66 -58.82 10.37
C LEU A 172 -45.77 -60.31 9.98
N ARG A 173 -44.88 -60.81 9.10
CA ARG A 173 -44.80 -62.25 8.79
C ARG A 173 -44.25 -63.06 9.94
N LEU A 174 -43.29 -62.55 10.70
CA LEU A 174 -42.70 -63.23 11.86
C LEU A 174 -43.63 -63.23 13.09
N ARG A 175 -44.65 -62.37 13.11
CA ARG A 175 -45.63 -62.25 14.20
C ARG A 175 -46.89 -63.10 14.00
N ARG A 176 -47.08 -63.69 12.81
CA ARG A 176 -48.12 -64.70 12.54
C ARG A 176 -47.55 -66.09 12.72
#